data_AF-A0A0D1Z8M4-F1
#
_entry.id   AF-A0A0D1Z8M4-F1
#
_cell.length_a   1.000
_cell.length_b   1.000
_cell.length_c   1.000
_cell.angle_alpha   90.00
_cell.angle_beta   90.00
_cell.angle_gamma   90.00
#
_symmetry.space_group_name_H-M   'P 1'
#
loop_
_entity.id
_entity.type
_entity.pdbx_description
1 polymer ?
#
loop_
_entity_poly.entity_id
_entity_poly.type
_entity_poly.pdbx_seq_one_letter_code
_entity_poly.pdbx_strand_id
1 'polypeptide(L)'
;MFSINFTRYENDFDQTVLGLDVVYSSAVDDQCVATMMVQHCDISAALVERTIQIQNQTITLSKEGGQQVLARWYSAYDATDLASGQPAGPLSLLHWLGVYYFESSFTLDFGVSGLVAAHANGIVPVGQQYEVVLDNSTSVCGYVFKSPVDNVLRAMEEVMFRMAYAPRENITMATQTFLASQVKTGLVFESNYMYLGVAVGVLGFASLALLVPLWGWWQLGRKVSLSPLEIAKAFGAPVLKEVTIANDAKDIIRDAGDLRIRYGQVVSWRESTGSTVDGLEMGLFGRVRVPVKGQVFGEMGRSSVVTTTELYSQ
;
A
#
# COMPACT_ATOMS: atom_id res chain seq x y z
N MET A 1 10.36 4.47 46.27
CA MET A 1 10.82 3.06 46.41
C MET A 1 9.94 2.18 45.54
N PHE A 2 10.53 1.16 44.92
CA PHE A 2 9.87 0.15 44.11
C PHE A 2 10.51 -1.21 44.41
N SER A 3 9.73 -2.27 44.49
CA SER A 3 10.23 -3.63 44.69
C SER A 3 9.25 -4.65 44.10
N ILE A 4 9.78 -5.66 43.44
CA ILE A 4 9.08 -6.87 43.04
C ILE A 4 9.82 -8.05 43.66
N ASN A 5 9.11 -8.91 44.36
CA ASN A 5 9.64 -10.14 44.93
C ASN A 5 8.72 -11.32 44.61
N PHE A 6 9.32 -12.51 44.48
CA PHE A 6 8.60 -13.76 44.25
C PHE A 6 8.93 -14.74 45.35
N THR A 7 7.90 -15.43 45.84
CA THR A 7 8.06 -16.48 46.85
C THR A 7 7.19 -17.67 46.48
N ARG A 8 7.68 -18.89 46.70
CA ARG A 8 6.88 -20.09 46.53
C ARG A 8 6.61 -20.68 47.90
N TYR A 9 5.34 -20.90 48.21
CA TYR A 9 4.91 -21.38 49.52
C TYR A 9 3.67 -22.26 49.40
N GLU A 10 3.35 -22.98 50.47
CA GLU A 10 2.12 -23.76 50.58
C GLU A 10 1.07 -22.95 51.33
N ASN A 11 -0.11 -22.81 50.74
CA ASN A 11 -1.22 -22.11 51.38
C ASN A 11 -1.91 -23.00 52.44
N ASP A 12 -2.92 -22.46 53.12
CA ASP A 12 -3.69 -23.16 54.16
C ASP A 12 -4.42 -24.43 53.68
N PHE A 13 -4.42 -24.70 52.36
CA PHE A 13 -5.02 -25.86 51.73
C PHE A 13 -4.00 -26.90 51.25
N ASP A 14 -2.75 -26.82 51.72
CA ASP A 14 -1.61 -27.65 51.28
C ASP A 14 -1.37 -27.58 49.77
N GLN A 15 -1.66 -26.41 49.16
CA GLN A 15 -1.44 -26.18 47.74
C GLN A 15 -0.25 -25.26 47.55
N THR A 16 0.70 -25.68 46.71
CA THR A 16 1.79 -24.81 46.30
C THR A 16 1.26 -23.66 45.44
N VAL A 17 1.54 -22.43 45.86
CA VAL A 17 1.25 -21.20 45.14
C VAL A 17 2.52 -20.37 44.97
N LEU A 18 2.51 -19.51 43.94
CA LEU A 18 3.56 -18.53 43.71
C LEU A 18 3.07 -17.16 44.16
N GLY A 19 3.61 -16.66 45.28
CA GLY A 19 3.39 -15.31 45.76
C GLY A 19 4.18 -14.30 44.92
N LEU A 20 3.49 -13.23 44.53
CA LEU A 20 4.06 -12.02 43.93
C LEU A 20 3.80 -10.86 44.88
N ASP A 21 4.88 -10.31 45.41
CA ASP A 21 4.86 -9.10 46.25
C ASP A 21 5.39 -7.92 45.47
N VAL A 22 4.56 -6.88 45.36
CA VAL A 22 4.96 -5.62 44.74
C VAL A 22 4.76 -4.48 45.72
N VAL A 23 5.82 -3.69 45.90
CA VAL A 23 5.81 -2.48 46.72
C VAL A 23 6.21 -1.31 45.84
N TYR A 24 5.42 -0.24 45.79
CA TYR A 24 5.76 0.93 44.97
C TYR A 24 5.18 2.24 45.51
N SER A 25 5.80 3.37 45.16
CA SER A 25 5.27 4.71 45.45
C SER A 25 4.19 5.08 44.45
N SER A 26 2.94 5.30 44.88
CA SER A 26 1.83 5.66 43.98
C SER A 26 1.55 7.16 43.91
N ALA A 27 1.93 7.91 44.94
CA ALA A 27 1.79 9.36 45.03
C ALA A 27 2.94 9.92 45.87
N VAL A 28 3.39 11.14 45.57
CA VAL A 28 4.36 11.88 46.39
C VAL A 28 3.85 13.30 46.54
N ASP A 29 3.92 13.85 47.75
CA ASP A 29 3.53 15.24 48.02
C ASP A 29 4.71 16.22 47.89
N ASP A 30 4.42 17.52 48.03
CA ASP A 30 5.43 18.58 47.94
C ASP A 30 6.45 18.57 49.10
N GLN A 31 6.25 17.74 50.12
CA GLN A 31 7.19 17.54 51.24
C GLN A 31 8.02 16.25 51.06
N CYS A 32 8.00 15.65 49.87
CA CYS A 32 8.68 14.38 49.57
C CYS A 32 8.21 13.19 50.42
N VAL A 33 6.97 13.25 50.92
CA VAL A 33 6.34 12.12 51.59
C VAL A 33 5.65 11.25 50.54
N ALA A 34 6.18 10.04 50.35
CA ALA A 34 5.63 9.07 49.42
C ALA A 34 4.50 8.25 50.04
N THR A 35 3.39 8.11 49.32
CA THR A 35 2.36 7.11 49.61
C THR A 35 2.77 5.79 48.97
N MET A 36 2.99 4.79 49.80
CA MET A 36 3.43 3.45 49.38
C MET A 36 2.23 2.52 49.23
N MET A 37 2.18 1.81 48.10
CA MET A 37 1.21 0.75 47.82
C MET A 37 1.91 -0.60 47.89
N VAL A 38 1.27 -1.55 48.57
CA VAL A 38 1.70 -2.94 48.66
C VAL A 38 0.62 -3.81 48.03
N GLN A 39 1.02 -4.64 47.09
CA GLN A 39 0.14 -5.59 46.40
C GLN A 39 0.71 -6.99 46.56
N HIS A 40 -0.12 -7.89 47.08
CA HIS A 40 0.17 -9.30 47.21
C HIS A 40 -0.74 -10.08 46.27
N CYS A 41 -0.19 -11.00 45.49
CA CYS A 41 -0.92 -11.81 44.53
C CYS A 41 -0.51 -13.28 44.63
N ASP A 42 -1.51 -14.15 44.80
CA ASP A 42 -1.32 -15.60 44.78
C ASP A 42 -1.55 -16.15 43.37
N ILE A 43 -0.48 -16.60 42.74
CA ILE A 43 -0.49 -17.15 41.39
C ILE A 43 -0.58 -18.67 41.49
N SER A 44 -1.57 -19.24 40.80
CA SER A 44 -1.76 -20.69 40.68
C SER A 44 -1.83 -21.09 39.21
N ALA A 45 -1.33 -22.28 38.89
CA ALA A 45 -1.49 -22.83 37.55
C ALA A 45 -2.95 -23.26 37.33
N ALA A 46 -3.46 -23.07 36.11
CA ALA A 46 -4.83 -23.40 35.77
C ALA A 46 -4.96 -23.83 34.31
N LEU A 47 -5.94 -24.68 34.04
CA LEU A 47 -6.45 -24.96 32.71
C LEU A 47 -7.40 -23.84 32.31
N VAL A 48 -7.11 -23.21 31.18
CA VAL A 48 -7.75 -21.97 30.75
C VAL A 48 -8.19 -22.09 29.30
N GLU A 49 -9.42 -21.70 29.02
CA GLU A 49 -9.91 -21.47 27.66
C GLU A 49 -9.69 -20.00 27.29
N ARG A 50 -8.99 -19.78 26.16
CA ARG A 50 -8.62 -18.43 25.68
C ARG A 50 -8.54 -18.37 24.17
N THR A 51 -8.91 -17.23 23.61
CA THR A 51 -8.80 -16.97 22.18
C THR A 51 -7.34 -16.74 21.77
N ILE A 52 -6.88 -17.48 20.77
CA ILE A 52 -5.58 -17.30 20.13
C ILE A 52 -5.72 -16.61 18.78
N GLN A 53 -4.71 -15.85 18.39
CA GLN A 53 -4.61 -15.23 17.08
C GLN A 53 -3.45 -15.85 16.32
N ILE A 54 -3.71 -16.29 15.10
CA ILE A 54 -2.69 -16.83 14.20
C ILE A 54 -2.49 -15.81 13.08
N GLN A 55 -1.33 -15.16 13.07
CA GLN A 55 -0.97 -14.17 12.06
C GLN A 55 0.47 -14.37 11.62
N ASN A 56 0.72 -14.41 10.31
CA ASN A 56 2.07 -14.52 9.73
C ASN A 56 2.92 -15.63 10.36
N GLN A 57 2.36 -16.85 10.47
CA GLN A 57 3.01 -18.02 11.09
C GLN A 57 3.32 -17.88 12.59
N THR A 58 2.87 -16.79 13.22
CA THR A 58 3.01 -16.58 14.66
C THR A 58 1.67 -16.84 15.32
N ILE A 59 1.71 -17.54 16.46
CA ILE A 59 0.56 -17.77 17.32
C ILE A 59 0.74 -16.89 18.56
N THR A 60 -0.23 -16.04 18.86
CA THR A 60 -0.20 -15.13 20.03
C THR A 60 -1.52 -15.20 20.78
N LEU A 61 -1.48 -14.89 22.07
CA LEU A 61 -2.69 -14.72 22.87
C LEU A 61 -3.44 -13.45 22.42
N SER A 62 -4.76 -13.57 22.20
CA SER A 62 -5.58 -12.39 21.86
C SER A 62 -5.75 -11.50 23.09
N LYS A 63 -5.60 -10.19 22.91
CA LYS A 63 -5.88 -9.18 23.95
C LYS A 63 -7.38 -8.91 24.13
N GLU A 64 -8.19 -9.24 23.13
CA GLU A 64 -9.62 -8.91 23.06
C GLU A 64 -10.54 -10.10 23.39
N GLY A 65 -9.96 -11.28 23.65
CA GLY A 65 -10.69 -12.48 24.05
C GLY A 65 -10.83 -12.58 25.57
N GLY A 66 -12.04 -12.89 26.03
CA GLY A 66 -12.27 -13.29 27.42
C GLY A 66 -11.46 -14.53 27.80
N GLN A 67 -11.12 -14.64 29.08
CA GLN A 67 -10.44 -15.78 29.64
C GLN A 67 -11.41 -16.54 30.54
N GLN A 68 -11.56 -17.85 30.32
CA GLN A 68 -12.34 -18.70 31.20
C GLN A 68 -11.44 -19.72 31.88
N VAL A 69 -11.40 -19.68 33.21
CA VAL A 69 -10.71 -20.69 34.01
C VAL A 69 -11.59 -21.93 34.09
N LEU A 70 -11.12 -23.05 33.54
CA LEU A 70 -11.83 -24.32 33.55
C LEU A 70 -11.59 -25.06 34.87
N ALA A 71 -10.33 -25.16 35.29
CA ALA A 71 -9.93 -25.80 36.54
C ALA A 71 -8.56 -25.30 37.00
N ARG A 72 -8.31 -25.27 38.31
CA ARG A 72 -6.95 -25.11 38.84
C ARG A 72 -6.17 -26.41 38.66
N TRP A 73 -4.89 -26.28 38.33
CA TRP A 73 -4.00 -27.41 38.12
C TRP A 73 -2.87 -27.38 39.13
N TYR A 74 -2.63 -28.51 39.79
CA TYR A 74 -1.57 -28.66 40.78
C TYR A 74 -0.63 -29.77 40.32
N SER A 75 0.67 -29.47 40.32
CA SER A 75 1.71 -30.42 39.96
C SER A 75 2.50 -30.83 41.20
N ALA A 76 2.72 -32.12 41.40
CA ALA A 76 3.63 -32.61 42.44
C ALA A 76 5.07 -32.08 42.25
N TYR A 77 5.43 -31.72 41.02
CA TYR A 77 6.72 -31.12 40.67
C TYR A 77 6.81 -29.61 40.99
N ASP A 78 5.78 -29.04 41.62
CA ASP A 78 5.82 -27.65 42.11
C ASP A 78 6.10 -27.54 43.62
N ALA A 79 6.22 -28.66 44.33
CA ALA A 79 6.45 -28.67 45.76
C ALA A 79 7.71 -27.88 46.17
N THR A 80 7.65 -27.25 47.35
CA THR A 80 8.68 -26.33 47.83
C THR A 80 9.98 -27.03 48.25
N ASP A 81 9.89 -28.32 48.58
CA ASP A 81 10.92 -29.18 49.16
C ASP A 81 11.61 -30.11 48.15
N LEU A 82 11.36 -29.93 46.84
CA LEU A 82 11.94 -30.78 45.81
C LEU A 82 13.48 -30.72 45.78
N ALA A 83 14.11 -31.90 45.72
CA ALA A 83 15.55 -32.02 45.58
C ALA A 83 16.06 -31.43 44.26
N SER A 84 17.28 -30.88 44.29
CA SER A 84 17.94 -30.35 43.08
C SER A 84 18.11 -31.44 42.01
N GLY A 85 17.80 -31.10 40.76
CA GLY A 85 17.87 -32.01 39.62
C GLY A 85 16.59 -32.80 39.31
N GLN A 86 15.52 -32.62 40.11
CA GLN A 86 14.20 -33.17 39.78
C GLN A 86 13.49 -32.38 38.67
N PRO A 87 12.53 -32.99 37.96
CA PRO A 87 11.69 -32.27 37.01
C PRO A 87 10.97 -31.11 37.70
N ALA A 88 10.92 -29.96 37.01
CA ALA A 88 10.26 -28.76 37.50
C ALA A 88 8.83 -28.68 36.95
N GLY A 89 7.87 -28.38 37.81
CA GLY A 89 6.50 -28.06 37.42
C GLY A 89 6.37 -26.63 36.87
N PRO A 90 5.15 -26.25 36.42
CA PRO A 90 4.90 -24.94 35.84
C PRO A 90 5.15 -23.79 36.82
N LEU A 91 4.76 -23.90 38.10
CA LEU A 91 5.00 -22.83 39.08
C LEU A 91 6.49 -22.70 39.41
N SER A 92 7.22 -23.80 39.42
CA SER A 92 8.68 -23.81 39.59
C SER A 92 9.38 -23.03 38.49
N LEU A 93 8.96 -23.23 37.24
CA LEU A 93 9.46 -22.50 36.07
C LEU A 93 9.12 -21.00 36.18
N LEU A 94 7.87 -20.68 36.54
CA LEU A 94 7.43 -19.29 36.69
C LEU A 94 8.13 -18.58 37.84
N HIS A 95 8.42 -19.28 38.94
CA HIS A 95 9.21 -18.76 40.03
C HIS A 95 10.64 -18.41 39.56
N TRP A 96 11.30 -19.33 38.86
CA TRP A 96 12.63 -19.07 38.28
C TRP A 96 12.61 -17.89 37.31
N LEU A 97 11.59 -17.81 36.43
CA LEU A 97 11.40 -16.69 35.51
C LEU A 97 11.19 -15.37 36.27
N GLY A 98 10.37 -15.38 37.33
CA GLY A 98 10.09 -14.25 38.20
C GLY A 98 11.37 -13.70 38.84
N VAL A 99 12.08 -14.57 39.55
CA VAL A 99 13.37 -14.25 40.21
C VAL A 99 14.40 -13.75 39.20
N TYR A 100 14.52 -14.42 38.06
CA TYR A 100 15.58 -14.11 37.10
C TYR A 100 15.30 -12.86 36.25
N TYR A 101 14.04 -12.59 35.88
CA TYR A 101 13.71 -11.52 34.93
C TYR A 101 12.94 -10.33 35.53
N PHE A 102 12.27 -10.50 36.67
CA PHE A 102 11.35 -9.49 37.21
C PHE A 102 11.71 -9.04 38.62
N GLU A 103 12.38 -9.88 39.42
CA GLU A 103 12.81 -9.51 40.76
C GLU A 103 13.78 -8.33 40.69
N SER A 104 13.38 -7.27 41.37
CA SER A 104 14.11 -6.01 41.38
C SER A 104 13.70 -5.20 42.60
N SER A 105 14.65 -4.48 43.17
CA SER A 105 14.37 -3.45 44.17
C SER A 105 15.09 -2.18 43.81
N PHE A 106 14.42 -1.05 44.01
CA PHE A 106 14.84 0.26 43.59
C PHE A 106 14.48 1.28 44.66
N THR A 107 15.50 1.93 45.20
CA THR A 107 15.34 2.99 46.18
C THR A 107 16.05 4.24 45.68
N LEU A 108 15.30 5.34 45.65
CA LEU A 108 15.81 6.66 45.33
C LEU A 108 16.17 7.37 46.63
N ASP A 109 17.39 7.86 46.70
CA ASP A 109 17.89 8.69 47.79
C ASP A 109 18.12 10.12 47.25
N PHE A 110 17.51 11.08 47.91
CA PHE A 110 17.54 12.49 47.53
C PHE A 110 18.52 13.22 48.45
N GLY A 111 19.73 13.43 47.96
CA GLY A 111 20.73 14.20 48.69
C GLY A 111 20.46 15.71 48.67
N VAL A 112 21.02 16.43 49.65
CA VAL A 112 20.96 17.90 49.74
C VAL A 112 21.63 18.65 48.57
N SER A 113 22.39 17.95 47.73
CA SER A 113 23.06 18.50 46.53
C SER A 113 22.18 18.51 45.28
N GLY A 114 20.93 18.03 45.36
CA GLY A 114 20.04 17.89 44.19
C GLY A 114 20.42 16.73 43.26
N LEU A 115 21.40 15.91 43.65
CA LEU A 115 21.75 14.67 42.96
C LEU A 115 20.86 13.54 43.50
N VAL A 116 20.23 12.80 42.58
CA VAL A 116 19.43 11.61 42.89
C VAL A 116 20.36 10.41 42.86
N ALA A 117 20.57 9.78 44.02
CA ALA A 117 21.29 8.51 44.10
C ALA A 117 20.29 7.36 43.97
N ALA A 118 20.46 6.52 42.95
CA ALA A 118 19.65 5.33 42.76
C ALA A 118 20.41 4.11 43.30
N HIS A 119 19.86 3.46 44.32
CA HIS A 119 20.30 2.13 44.74
C HIS A 119 19.34 1.11 44.14
N ALA A 120 19.89 0.17 43.38
CA ALA A 120 19.12 -0.85 42.71
C ALA A 120 19.75 -2.23 42.93
N ASN A 121 18.94 -3.21 43.28
CA ASN A 121 19.32 -4.62 43.31
C ASN A 121 18.46 -5.41 42.30
N GLY A 122 19.04 -6.44 41.70
CA GLY A 122 18.40 -7.21 40.63
C GLY A 122 18.55 -6.57 39.25
N ILE A 123 17.60 -6.82 38.35
CA ILE A 123 17.62 -6.24 36.99
C ILE A 123 17.11 -4.79 37.06
N VAL A 124 18.04 -3.86 37.27
CA VAL A 124 17.86 -2.41 37.44
C VAL A 124 16.85 -1.75 36.48
N PRO A 125 16.79 -2.06 35.16
CA PRO A 125 15.82 -1.41 34.25
C PRO A 125 14.34 -1.82 34.49
N VAL A 126 14.05 -2.83 35.32
CA VAL A 126 12.68 -3.30 35.57
C VAL A 126 11.85 -2.31 36.39
N GLY A 127 12.45 -1.56 37.31
CA GLY A 127 11.73 -0.52 38.05
C GLY A 127 11.48 0.74 37.23
N GLN A 128 12.43 1.12 36.38
CA GLN A 128 12.37 2.34 35.56
C GLN A 128 11.29 2.28 34.47
N GLN A 129 10.99 1.10 33.92
CA GLN A 129 9.89 0.95 32.94
C GLN A 129 8.50 1.24 33.51
N TYR A 130 8.34 1.19 34.84
CA TYR A 130 7.08 1.48 35.53
C TYR A 130 7.06 2.87 36.16
N GLU A 131 8.16 3.61 36.04
CA GLU A 131 8.25 4.98 36.53
C GLU A 131 7.34 5.89 35.71
N VAL A 132 6.58 6.71 36.42
CA VAL A 132 5.74 7.76 35.87
C VAL A 132 6.29 9.07 36.39
N VAL A 133 6.81 9.90 35.49
CA VAL A 133 7.29 11.23 35.84
C VAL A 133 6.09 12.16 35.96
N LEU A 134 5.93 12.80 37.12
CA LEU A 134 4.89 13.81 37.32
C LEU A 134 5.32 15.13 36.66
N ASP A 135 4.82 15.40 35.45
CA ASP A 135 5.17 16.57 34.64
C ASP A 135 4.90 17.93 35.32
N ASN A 136 4.11 17.96 36.40
CA ASN A 136 3.70 19.18 37.11
C ASN A 136 4.26 19.29 38.54
N SER A 137 5.15 18.38 38.94
CA SER A 137 5.83 18.42 40.23
C SER A 137 7.04 19.35 40.14
N THR A 138 7.01 20.49 40.84
CA THR A 138 8.22 21.31 41.09
C THR A 138 9.18 20.65 42.07
N SER A 139 8.79 19.54 42.69
CA SER A 139 9.61 18.80 43.64
C SER A 139 10.58 17.86 42.92
N VAL A 140 11.82 17.81 43.43
CA VAL A 140 12.90 16.89 42.97
C VAL A 140 12.57 15.42 43.28
N CYS A 141 11.53 15.16 44.07
CA CYS A 141 11.17 13.84 44.58
C CYS A 141 9.88 13.26 43.98
N GLY A 142 9.33 13.87 42.91
CA GLY A 142 8.09 13.49 42.23
C GLY A 142 8.11 12.16 41.45
N TYR A 143 8.73 11.12 42.00
CA TYR A 143 8.85 9.79 41.42
C TYR A 143 7.73 8.88 41.91
N VAL A 144 6.82 8.54 41.00
CA VAL A 144 5.73 7.59 41.22
C VAL A 144 5.82 6.45 40.22
N PHE A 145 5.20 5.32 40.55
CA PHE A 145 5.26 4.12 39.75
C PHE A 145 3.86 3.58 39.48
N LYS A 146 3.70 2.97 38.30
CA LYS A 146 2.51 2.19 37.97
C LYS A 146 2.65 0.75 38.46
N SER A 147 1.55 0.12 38.85
CA SER A 147 1.58 -1.30 39.22
C SER A 147 2.08 -2.15 38.03
N PRO A 148 3.09 -3.02 38.26
CA PRO A 148 3.63 -3.94 37.29
C PRO A 148 2.85 -5.27 37.19
N VAL A 149 1.88 -5.51 38.10
CA VAL A 149 1.23 -6.82 38.28
C VAL A 149 0.66 -7.35 36.97
N ASP A 150 -0.13 -6.56 36.24
CA ASP A 150 -0.75 -6.99 34.98
C ASP A 150 0.27 -7.36 33.91
N ASN A 151 1.40 -6.65 33.86
CA ASN A 151 2.45 -6.90 32.87
C ASN A 151 3.23 -8.17 33.22
N VAL A 152 3.55 -8.37 34.51
CA VAL A 152 4.19 -9.59 35.01
C VAL A 152 3.30 -10.80 34.74
N LEU A 153 2.01 -10.73 35.11
CA LEU A 153 1.05 -11.81 34.88
C LEU A 153 0.90 -12.12 33.38
N ARG A 154 0.77 -11.10 32.53
CA ARG A 154 0.69 -11.30 31.07
C ARG A 154 1.95 -11.94 30.49
N ALA A 155 3.13 -11.58 31.00
CA ALA A 155 4.38 -12.20 30.56
C ALA A 155 4.46 -13.67 30.99
N MET A 156 4.03 -14.01 32.21
CA MET A 156 3.95 -15.39 32.68
C MET A 156 2.93 -16.22 31.87
N GLU A 157 1.77 -15.65 31.55
CA GLU A 157 0.76 -16.27 30.69
C GLU A 157 1.31 -16.58 29.29
N GLU A 158 2.05 -15.64 28.70
CA GLU A 158 2.67 -15.82 27.38
C GLU A 158 3.74 -16.92 27.40
N VAL A 159 4.56 -17.00 28.45
CA VAL A 159 5.54 -18.07 28.63
C VAL A 159 4.85 -19.43 28.76
N MET A 160 3.83 -19.52 29.62
CA MET A 160 3.04 -20.75 29.80
C MET A 160 2.38 -21.19 28.49
N PHE A 161 1.83 -20.24 27.74
CA PHE A 161 1.23 -20.50 26.43
C PHE A 161 2.27 -21.06 25.45
N ARG A 162 3.44 -20.40 25.33
CA ARG A 162 4.53 -20.86 24.45
C ARG A 162 5.06 -22.24 24.82
N MET A 163 5.16 -22.52 26.12
CA MET A 163 5.59 -23.83 26.61
C MET A 163 4.59 -24.94 26.30
N ALA A 164 3.28 -24.62 26.24
CA ALA A 164 2.24 -25.61 25.97
C ALA A 164 2.29 -26.19 24.55
N TYR A 165 2.79 -25.43 23.57
CA TYR A 165 2.91 -25.88 22.17
C TYR A 165 4.36 -25.98 21.68
N ALA A 166 5.36 -25.79 22.55
CA ALA A 166 6.76 -25.93 22.19
C ALA A 166 7.10 -27.40 21.84
N PRO A 167 7.84 -27.66 20.73
CA PRO A 167 8.29 -29.00 20.41
C PRO A 167 9.24 -29.52 21.49
N ARG A 168 8.92 -30.69 22.05
CA ARG A 168 9.87 -31.47 22.83
C ARG A 168 10.51 -32.52 21.92
N GLU A 169 11.83 -32.70 22.04
CA GLU A 169 12.52 -33.79 21.34
C GLU A 169 11.87 -35.13 21.71
N ASN A 170 11.60 -35.97 20.71
CA ASN A 170 11.03 -37.31 20.84
C ASN A 170 9.60 -37.41 21.44
N ILE A 171 8.83 -36.31 21.49
CA ILE A 171 7.43 -36.34 21.91
C ILE A 171 6.54 -35.81 20.78
N THR A 172 5.61 -36.65 20.32
CA THR A 172 4.58 -36.22 19.37
C THR A 172 3.69 -35.17 20.03
N MET A 173 3.62 -33.98 19.43
CA MET A 173 2.72 -32.93 19.92
C MET A 173 1.28 -33.43 19.98
N ALA A 174 0.57 -33.06 21.04
CA ALA A 174 -0.87 -33.27 21.10
C ALA A 174 -1.54 -32.48 19.97
N THR A 175 -2.12 -33.18 19.00
CA THR A 175 -2.91 -32.53 17.94
C THR A 175 -4.27 -32.17 18.52
N GLN A 176 -4.58 -30.87 18.58
CA GLN A 176 -5.89 -30.39 18.99
C GLN A 176 -6.64 -29.85 17.77
N THR A 177 -7.95 -30.06 17.75
CA THR A 177 -8.85 -29.51 16.73
C THR A 177 -9.77 -28.50 17.40
N PHE A 178 -9.90 -27.32 16.80
CA PHE A 178 -10.73 -26.24 17.30
C PHE A 178 -11.36 -25.49 16.12
N LEU A 179 -12.49 -24.82 16.36
CA LEU A 179 -13.14 -23.99 15.36
C LEU A 179 -12.29 -22.72 15.16
N ALA A 180 -11.88 -22.46 13.92
CA ALA A 180 -11.07 -21.30 13.56
C ALA A 180 -11.82 -20.41 12.58
N SER A 181 -11.82 -19.10 12.83
CA SER A 181 -12.27 -18.10 11.87
C SER A 181 -11.06 -17.55 11.11
N GLN A 182 -11.06 -17.68 9.78
CA GLN A 182 -10.00 -17.18 8.93
C GLN A 182 -10.44 -15.86 8.27
N VAL A 183 -9.71 -14.79 8.55
CA VAL A 183 -9.84 -13.53 7.82
C VAL A 183 -8.77 -13.51 6.72
N LYS A 184 -9.21 -13.38 5.46
CA LYS A 184 -8.32 -13.26 4.32
C LYS A 184 -8.51 -11.89 3.66
N THR A 185 -7.43 -11.17 3.45
CA THR A 185 -7.45 -9.94 2.68
C THR A 185 -7.66 -10.29 1.20
N GLY A 186 -8.76 -9.83 0.62
CA GLY A 186 -9.09 -9.98 -0.80
C GLY A 186 -9.12 -8.63 -1.50
N LEU A 187 -8.76 -8.60 -2.78
CA LEU A 187 -8.97 -7.43 -3.62
C LEU A 187 -10.46 -7.31 -3.93
N VAL A 188 -11.09 -6.28 -3.36
CA VAL A 188 -12.48 -5.92 -3.68
C VAL A 188 -12.41 -4.75 -4.65
N PHE A 189 -12.86 -4.96 -5.88
CA PHE A 189 -12.96 -3.90 -6.88
C PHE A 189 -14.31 -3.20 -6.74
N GLU A 190 -14.30 -1.95 -6.29
CA GLU A 190 -15.49 -1.10 -6.26
C GLU A 190 -15.50 -0.23 -7.53
N SER A 191 -16.45 -0.49 -8.43
CA SER A 191 -16.63 0.31 -9.64
C SER A 191 -17.61 1.44 -9.39
N ASN A 192 -17.17 2.67 -9.61
CA ASN A 192 -18.04 3.84 -9.51
C ASN A 192 -18.86 4.00 -10.80
N TYR A 193 -20.12 3.57 -10.74
CA TYR A 193 -21.06 3.61 -11.87
C TYR A 193 -21.40 5.02 -12.36
N MET A 194 -21.15 6.06 -11.57
CA MET A 194 -21.37 7.45 -11.99
C MET A 194 -20.44 7.83 -13.14
N TYR A 195 -19.15 7.48 -13.06
CA TYR A 195 -18.20 7.73 -14.14
C TYR A 195 -18.53 6.93 -15.40
N LEU A 196 -18.98 5.68 -15.23
CA LEU A 196 -19.45 4.85 -16.36
C LEU A 196 -20.66 5.50 -17.04
N GLY A 197 -21.62 5.99 -16.27
CA GLY A 197 -22.80 6.68 -16.79
C GLY A 197 -22.43 7.94 -17.57
N VAL A 198 -21.54 8.78 -17.03
CA VAL A 198 -21.06 10.00 -17.71
C VAL A 198 -20.33 9.66 -19.01
N ALA A 199 -19.44 8.66 -19.00
CA ALA A 199 -18.70 8.25 -20.19
C ALA A 199 -19.65 7.78 -21.31
N VAL A 200 -20.63 6.95 -20.97
CA VAL A 200 -21.66 6.49 -21.92
C VAL A 200 -22.49 7.67 -22.45
N GLY A 201 -22.85 8.62 -21.59
CA GLY A 201 -23.57 9.84 -21.98
C GLY A 201 -22.80 10.70 -22.97
N VAL A 202 -21.51 10.92 -22.73
CA VAL A 202 -20.64 11.68 -23.65
C VAL A 202 -20.50 10.99 -25.01
N LEU A 203 -20.32 9.66 -25.02
CA LEU A 203 -20.28 8.87 -26.25
C LEU A 203 -21.59 8.95 -27.05
N GLY A 204 -22.73 8.87 -26.37
CA GLY A 204 -24.05 9.04 -26.99
C GLY A 204 -24.22 10.44 -27.60
N PHE A 205 -23.84 11.49 -26.86
CA PHE A 205 -23.94 12.86 -27.34
C PHE A 205 -23.05 13.12 -28.57
N ALA A 206 -21.81 12.63 -28.55
CA ALA A 206 -20.91 12.74 -29.71
C ALA A 206 -21.50 12.03 -30.94
N SER A 207 -22.11 10.87 -30.75
CA SER A 207 -22.78 10.13 -31.84
C SER A 207 -23.96 10.90 -32.42
N LEU A 208 -24.76 11.57 -31.58
CA LEU A 208 -25.87 12.42 -32.02
C LEU A 208 -25.38 13.66 -32.78
N ALA A 209 -24.29 14.28 -32.33
CA ALA A 209 -23.70 15.44 -33.01
C ALA A 209 -23.26 15.10 -34.44
N LEU A 210 -22.79 13.88 -34.69
CA LEU A 210 -22.43 13.40 -36.03
C LEU A 210 -23.63 13.20 -36.96
N LEU A 211 -24.85 13.03 -36.43
CA LEU A 211 -26.06 12.89 -37.25
C LEU A 211 -26.54 14.24 -37.81
N VAL A 212 -26.23 15.35 -37.15
CA VAL A 212 -26.62 16.71 -37.58
C VAL A 212 -26.14 17.05 -39.00
N PRO A 213 -24.86 16.88 -39.38
CA PRO A 213 -24.39 17.14 -40.75
C PRO A 213 -24.91 16.13 -41.79
N LEU A 214 -25.42 14.97 -41.35
CA LEU A 214 -26.08 14.00 -42.23
C LEU A 214 -27.56 14.36 -42.46
N TRP A 215 -28.09 15.33 -41.73
CA TRP A 215 -29.47 15.76 -41.86
C TRP A 215 -29.68 16.47 -43.20
N GLY A 216 -30.57 15.95 -44.05
CA GLY A 216 -30.86 16.51 -45.37
C GLY A 216 -30.13 15.83 -46.54
N TRP A 217 -29.30 14.82 -46.27
CA TRP A 217 -28.68 14.00 -47.32
C TRP A 217 -29.69 13.32 -48.24
N TRP A 218 -30.90 13.06 -47.75
CA TRP A 218 -32.02 12.48 -48.50
C TRP A 218 -32.73 13.47 -49.44
N GLN A 219 -32.45 14.77 -49.36
CA GLN A 219 -33.01 15.76 -50.28
C GLN A 219 -32.19 15.89 -51.58
N LEU A 220 -31.03 15.24 -51.66
CA LEU A 220 -30.27 15.19 -52.89
C LEU A 220 -31.03 14.31 -53.91
N GLY A 221 -31.54 14.92 -54.98
CA GLY A 221 -32.28 14.25 -56.05
C GLY A 221 -31.46 13.27 -56.91
N ARG A 222 -30.29 12.82 -56.46
CA ARG A 222 -29.42 11.84 -57.11
C ARG A 222 -28.85 10.85 -56.10
N LYS A 223 -28.44 9.68 -56.56
CA LYS A 223 -27.76 8.67 -55.74
C LYS A 223 -26.31 9.10 -55.52
N VAL A 224 -26.09 9.98 -54.56
CA VAL A 224 -24.73 10.32 -54.12
C VAL A 224 -24.09 9.14 -53.39
N SER A 225 -22.89 8.76 -53.82
CA SER A 225 -22.01 7.90 -53.06
C SER A 225 -20.91 8.73 -52.40
N LEU A 226 -20.43 8.30 -51.23
CA LEU A 226 -19.21 8.87 -50.61
C LEU A 226 -17.93 8.38 -51.31
N SER A 227 -18.01 8.05 -52.61
CA SER A 227 -16.83 7.61 -53.34
C SER A 227 -15.84 8.77 -53.47
N PRO A 228 -14.54 8.52 -53.32
CA PRO A 228 -13.52 9.56 -53.49
C PRO A 228 -13.59 10.28 -54.84
N LEU A 229 -14.10 9.60 -55.88
CA LEU A 229 -14.19 10.13 -57.24
C LEU A 229 -15.36 11.12 -57.41
N GLU A 230 -16.52 10.82 -56.82
CA GLU A 230 -17.64 11.79 -56.78
C GLU A 230 -17.28 13.01 -55.93
N ILE A 231 -16.58 12.79 -54.81
CA ILE A 231 -16.07 13.86 -53.95
C ILE A 231 -15.08 14.74 -54.74
N ALA A 232 -14.09 14.14 -55.40
CA ALA A 232 -13.11 14.87 -56.22
C ALA A 232 -13.79 15.70 -57.33
N LYS A 233 -14.82 15.15 -58.00
CA LYS A 233 -15.60 15.88 -58.99
C LYS A 233 -16.40 17.03 -58.36
N ALA A 234 -17.05 16.81 -57.21
CA ALA A 234 -17.80 17.83 -56.50
C ALA A 234 -16.92 19.01 -56.02
N PHE A 235 -15.67 18.72 -55.64
CA PHE A 235 -14.65 19.71 -55.31
C PHE A 235 -13.95 20.33 -56.55
N GLY A 236 -14.42 20.03 -57.76
CA GLY A 236 -13.93 20.67 -58.99
C GLY A 236 -12.54 20.21 -59.44
N ALA A 237 -12.16 18.96 -59.15
CA ALA A 237 -10.87 18.40 -59.57
C ALA A 237 -10.60 18.66 -61.06
N PRO A 238 -9.46 19.31 -61.42
CA PRO A 238 -9.16 19.73 -62.79
C PRO A 238 -9.21 18.61 -63.82
N VAL A 239 -8.81 17.41 -63.42
CA VAL A 239 -8.73 16.22 -64.27
C VAL A 239 -10.11 15.63 -64.63
N LEU A 240 -11.16 16.03 -63.91
CA LEU A 240 -12.54 15.57 -64.13
C LEU A 240 -13.43 16.67 -64.73
N LYS A 241 -12.89 17.85 -65.07
CA LYS A 241 -13.66 18.99 -65.59
C LYS A 241 -14.33 18.72 -66.94
N GLU A 242 -13.72 17.89 -67.77
CA GLU A 242 -14.25 17.54 -69.10
C GLU A 242 -15.39 16.51 -69.02
N VAL A 243 -15.60 15.88 -67.86
CA VAL A 243 -16.66 14.88 -67.64
C VAL A 243 -17.96 15.60 -67.24
N THR A 244 -18.68 16.10 -68.23
CA THR A 244 -19.87 16.96 -68.02
C THR A 244 -21.14 16.20 -67.66
N ILE A 245 -21.25 14.90 -67.95
CA ILE A 245 -22.52 14.13 -67.87
C ILE A 245 -22.59 13.15 -66.68
N ALA A 246 -21.46 12.81 -66.06
CA ALA A 246 -21.46 11.76 -65.03
C ALA A 246 -22.16 12.17 -63.73
N ASN A 247 -23.22 11.45 -63.35
CA ASN A 247 -24.00 11.70 -62.14
C ASN A 247 -23.48 10.91 -60.93
N ASP A 248 -23.00 9.68 -61.17
CA ASP A 248 -22.53 8.73 -60.16
C ASP A 248 -21.09 8.26 -60.49
N ALA A 249 -20.40 7.65 -59.51
CA ALA A 249 -19.02 7.17 -59.64
C ALA A 249 -18.80 6.24 -60.84
N LYS A 250 -19.78 5.40 -61.16
CA LYS A 250 -19.72 4.46 -62.30
C LYS A 250 -19.66 5.18 -63.64
N ASP A 251 -20.41 6.28 -63.78
CA ASP A 251 -20.38 7.09 -64.99
C ASP A 251 -19.05 7.82 -65.12
N ILE A 252 -18.48 8.30 -64.00
CA ILE A 252 -17.15 8.92 -64.01
C ILE A 252 -16.09 7.90 -64.42
N ILE A 253 -16.16 6.66 -63.92
CA ILE A 253 -15.24 5.59 -64.31
C ILE A 253 -15.42 5.20 -65.78
N ARG A 254 -16.64 5.17 -66.30
CA ARG A 254 -16.86 4.85 -67.72
C ARG A 254 -16.23 5.91 -68.64
N ASP A 255 -16.35 7.17 -68.28
CA ASP A 255 -15.96 8.28 -69.15
C ASP A 255 -14.49 8.72 -68.92
N ALA A 256 -13.93 8.49 -67.73
CA ALA A 256 -12.57 8.91 -67.35
C ALA A 256 -11.69 7.78 -66.79
N GLY A 257 -12.14 6.54 -66.79
CA GLY A 257 -11.41 5.40 -66.20
C GLY A 257 -10.10 5.04 -66.92
N ASP A 258 -10.01 5.35 -68.22
CA ASP A 258 -8.79 5.12 -69.00
C ASP A 258 -7.74 6.23 -68.82
N LEU A 259 -8.08 7.32 -68.12
CA LEU A 259 -7.15 8.42 -67.86
C LEU A 259 -6.08 7.98 -66.86
N ARG A 260 -4.84 7.84 -67.35
CA ARG A 260 -3.68 7.63 -66.48
C ARG A 260 -3.30 8.95 -65.83
N ILE A 261 -3.60 9.07 -64.54
CA ILE A 261 -3.26 10.23 -63.71
C ILE A 261 -2.05 9.94 -62.83
N ARG A 262 -1.24 10.96 -62.57
CA ARG A 262 -0.09 10.90 -61.66
C ARG A 262 -0.03 12.21 -60.86
N TYR A 263 0.40 12.11 -59.60
CA TYR A 263 0.75 13.28 -58.80
C TYR A 263 2.23 13.63 -58.99
N GLY A 264 2.53 14.90 -59.19
CA GLY A 264 3.91 15.37 -59.37
C GLY A 264 3.99 16.83 -59.81
N GLN A 265 5.17 17.22 -60.29
CA GLN A 265 5.47 18.60 -60.67
C GLN A 265 4.79 18.98 -61.99
N VAL A 266 4.11 20.12 -61.97
CA VAL A 266 3.55 20.80 -63.14
C VAL A 266 4.10 22.22 -63.19
N VAL A 267 4.62 22.61 -64.35
CA VAL A 267 5.05 23.99 -64.62
C VAL A 267 3.82 24.76 -65.08
N SER A 268 3.35 25.71 -64.28
CA SER A 268 2.17 26.53 -64.60
C SER A 268 2.61 27.95 -64.95
N TRP A 269 1.96 28.57 -65.94
CA TRP A 269 2.18 29.97 -66.27
C TRP A 269 1.23 30.83 -65.44
N ARG A 270 1.77 31.80 -64.69
CA ARG A 270 0.96 32.71 -63.89
C ARG A 270 0.87 34.07 -64.57
N GLU A 271 -0.27 34.35 -65.17
CA GLU A 271 -0.53 35.56 -65.96
C GLU A 271 -0.41 36.85 -65.14
N SER A 272 -0.71 36.81 -63.83
CA SER A 272 -0.58 37.96 -62.92
C SER A 272 0.87 38.43 -62.70
N THR A 273 1.85 37.56 -62.93
CA THR A 273 3.25 37.81 -62.58
C THR A 273 4.20 37.65 -63.77
N GLY A 274 3.68 37.22 -64.92
CA GLY A 274 4.47 36.97 -66.13
C GLY A 274 5.58 35.93 -65.95
N SER A 275 5.40 34.95 -65.05
CA SER A 275 6.43 33.97 -64.71
C SER A 275 5.87 32.54 -64.60
N THR A 276 6.73 31.56 -64.88
CA THR A 276 6.46 30.14 -64.66
C THR A 276 6.62 29.81 -63.18
N VAL A 277 5.63 29.16 -62.58
CA VAL A 277 5.66 28.66 -61.20
C VAL A 277 5.56 27.15 -61.22
N ASP A 278 6.49 26.50 -60.51
CA ASP A 278 6.48 25.07 -60.28
C ASP A 278 5.55 24.73 -59.10
N GLY A 279 4.50 23.97 -59.38
CA GLY A 279 3.54 23.48 -58.40
C GLY A 279 3.43 21.96 -58.43
N LEU A 280 2.88 21.39 -57.35
CA LEU A 280 2.52 19.97 -57.31
C LEU A 280 1.02 19.82 -57.57
N GLU A 281 0.68 19.08 -58.61
CA GLU A 281 -0.70 18.85 -59.00
C GLU A 281 -0.92 17.39 -59.40
N MET A 282 -2.16 16.91 -59.25
CA MET A 282 -2.60 15.69 -59.92
C MET A 282 -2.97 16.03 -61.35
N GLY A 283 -2.29 15.41 -62.31
CA GLY A 283 -2.53 15.64 -63.73
C GLY A 283 -2.32 14.38 -64.56
N LEU A 284 -2.52 14.50 -65.86
CA LEU A 284 -2.31 13.40 -66.79
C LEU A 284 -0.84 12.97 -66.79
N PHE A 285 -0.59 11.67 -66.91
CA PHE A 285 0.74 11.06 -66.80
C PHE A 285 1.80 11.74 -67.69
N GLY A 286 1.45 12.21 -68.89
CA GLY A 286 2.38 12.91 -69.79
C GLY A 286 2.65 14.38 -69.45
N ARG A 287 1.79 15.01 -68.63
CA ARG A 287 1.89 16.43 -68.25
C ARG A 287 2.61 16.63 -66.91
N VAL A 288 2.77 15.57 -66.13
CA VAL A 288 3.28 15.60 -64.76
C VAL A 288 4.65 14.94 -64.67
N ARG A 289 5.63 15.65 -64.13
CA ARG A 289 6.99 15.14 -63.91
C ARG A 289 7.18 14.64 -62.48
N VAL A 290 8.11 13.71 -62.28
CA VAL A 290 8.46 13.23 -60.94
C VAL A 290 9.22 14.33 -60.22
N PRO A 291 8.79 14.76 -59.02
CA PRO A 291 9.50 15.81 -58.27
C PRO A 291 10.87 15.30 -57.83
N VAL A 292 11.88 16.16 -57.90
CA VAL A 292 13.25 15.83 -57.47
C VAL A 292 13.35 16.03 -55.96
N LYS A 293 13.98 15.07 -55.27
CA LYS A 293 14.21 15.13 -53.82
C LYS A 293 14.97 16.42 -53.47
N GLY A 294 14.35 17.28 -52.64
CA GLY A 294 14.93 18.56 -52.20
C GLY A 294 14.42 19.80 -52.92
N GLN A 295 13.55 19.67 -53.95
CA GLN A 295 12.86 20.81 -54.53
C GLN A 295 11.74 21.32 -53.63
N VAL A 296 11.66 22.64 -53.49
CA VAL A 296 10.58 23.35 -52.81
C VAL A 296 9.63 23.90 -53.87
N PHE A 297 8.34 23.60 -53.75
CA PHE A 297 7.30 23.99 -54.70
C PHE A 297 6.44 25.10 -54.08
N GLY A 298 6.06 26.10 -54.88
CA GLY A 298 5.24 27.24 -54.42
C GLY A 298 5.99 28.52 -54.03
N GLU A 299 7.32 28.58 -54.18
CA GLU A 299 8.09 29.83 -54.01
C GLU A 299 8.17 30.64 -55.31
N MET A 300 7.99 31.96 -55.24
CA MET A 300 8.11 32.88 -56.38
C MET A 300 9.56 32.94 -56.87
N GLY A 301 9.76 32.70 -58.17
CA GLY A 301 11.09 32.50 -58.77
C GLY A 301 12.14 33.56 -58.40
N ARG A 302 13.28 33.08 -57.88
CA ARG A 302 14.56 33.77 -58.02
C ARG A 302 15.28 33.14 -59.21
N SER A 303 15.51 33.95 -60.24
CA SER A 303 16.34 33.62 -61.41
C SER A 303 17.62 32.93 -60.96
N SER A 304 17.82 31.67 -61.33
CA SER A 304 19.12 31.02 -61.23
C SER A 304 20.00 31.56 -62.36
N VAL A 305 20.74 32.62 -62.05
CA VAL A 305 21.85 33.12 -62.87
C VAL A 305 22.87 31.99 -63.02
N VAL A 306 23.09 31.60 -64.28
CA VAL A 306 24.19 30.74 -64.71
C VAL A 306 25.49 31.39 -64.25
N THR A 307 26.19 30.74 -63.31
CA THR A 307 27.59 31.09 -63.01
C THR A 307 28.45 30.01 -63.64
N THR A 308 29.02 30.36 -64.78
CA THR A 308 30.19 29.69 -65.38
C THR A 308 31.34 29.76 -64.37
N THR A 309 31.89 28.61 -64.00
CA THR A 309 33.29 28.55 -63.54
C THR A 309 33.92 27.36 -64.25
N GLU A 310 34.93 27.72 -65.02
CA GLU A 310 35.70 26.90 -65.94
C GLU A 310 36.91 26.28 -65.21
N LEU A 311 37.39 25.14 -65.76
CA LEU A 311 38.79 24.65 -65.77
C LEU A 311 39.33 23.75 -64.62
N TYR A 312 39.48 22.46 -64.99
CA TYR A 312 40.73 21.65 -65.10
C TYR A 312 41.24 20.67 -64.02
N SER A 313 41.53 19.45 -64.53
CA SER A 313 42.42 18.35 -64.11
C SER A 313 42.04 17.54 -62.85
N GLN A 314 42.10 16.21 -62.81
CA GLN A 314 42.71 15.16 -63.66
C GLN A 314 41.72 14.03 -63.92
#